data_AF-A0A5C4VMV3-F1
#
_entry.id   AF-A0A5C4VMV3-F1
#
_cell.length_a   1.000
_cell.length_b   1.000
_cell.length_c   1.000
_cell.angle_alpha   90.00
_cell.angle_beta   90.00
_cell.angle_gamma   90.00
#
_symmetry.space_group_name_H-M   'P 1'
#
loop_
_entity.id
_entity.type
_entity.pdbx_description
1 polymer ?
#
loop_
_entity_poly.entity_id
_entity_poly.type
_entity_poly.pdbx_seq_one_letter_code
_entity_poly.pdbx_strand_id
1 'polypeptide(L)'
;MKRSNFAATAAALALATAGVITAQLPARAAVACEVDYTVSTQWPGGFTGSVTIHNVGDAIDGWRLAWSFTAGQEITQAWNATATQNGSSVTAEDAGYNAAIPEGGSATFGFNAGWNNSSNPHPDSFTLNGVACTGEPGDPDDPGDPGEPTPTVTPTSVPEGAKQVEDLDRGLISVRSGSGNLVSWRLLGTESRDTSFTVYRGGTRIA
;
A
#
# COMPACT_ATOMS: atom_id res chain seq x y z
N MET A 1 14.98 -20.93 82.88
CA MET A 1 13.56 -21.31 83.04
C MET A 1 12.75 -20.36 82.17
N LYS A 2 12.24 -20.82 81.03
CA LYS A 2 10.82 -21.17 80.78
C LYS A 2 10.04 -19.96 80.19
N ARG A 3 10.04 -19.85 78.86
CA ARG A 3 8.89 -20.04 77.92
C ARG A 3 7.89 -18.88 77.92
N SER A 4 7.70 -18.22 76.76
CA SER A 4 6.47 -18.39 75.95
C SER A 4 6.49 -17.51 74.70
N ASN A 5 6.05 -18.10 73.59
CA ASN A 5 5.86 -17.50 72.27
C ASN A 5 4.63 -16.59 72.23
N PHE A 6 4.68 -15.54 71.40
CA PHE A 6 3.52 -15.03 70.69
C PHE A 6 3.88 -14.82 69.22
N ALA A 7 3.15 -15.52 68.36
CA ALA A 7 3.21 -15.36 66.92
C ALA A 7 2.48 -14.06 66.53
N ALA A 8 3.13 -13.24 65.70
CA ALA A 8 2.48 -12.15 65.00
C ALA A 8 2.67 -12.37 63.49
N THR A 9 1.61 -12.80 62.83
CA THR A 9 1.49 -12.84 61.38
C THR A 9 1.52 -11.41 60.84
N ALA A 10 2.60 -11.02 60.17
CA ALA A 10 2.68 -9.79 59.39
C ALA A 10 2.48 -10.15 57.92
N ALA A 11 1.31 -9.82 57.37
CA ALA A 11 1.07 -9.82 55.93
C ALA A 11 1.71 -8.55 55.34
N ALA A 12 2.84 -8.69 54.65
CA ALA A 12 3.44 -7.61 53.88
C ALA A 12 3.03 -7.74 52.41
N LEU A 13 2.36 -6.69 51.93
CA LEU A 13 1.87 -6.52 50.57
C LEU A 13 3.05 -6.55 49.57
N ALA A 14 3.09 -7.54 48.68
CA ALA A 14 4.02 -7.54 47.55
C ALA A 14 3.48 -6.59 46.47
N LEU A 15 4.10 -5.42 46.31
CA LEU A 15 3.90 -4.58 45.12
C LEU A 15 4.53 -5.29 43.93
N ALA A 16 3.71 -5.99 43.13
CA ALA A 16 4.11 -6.42 41.80
C ALA A 16 4.16 -5.18 40.90
N THR A 17 5.36 -4.65 40.67
CA THR A 17 5.58 -3.71 39.55
C THR A 17 5.40 -4.51 38.26
N ALA A 18 4.23 -4.38 37.63
CA ALA A 18 4.04 -4.82 36.26
C ALA A 18 4.94 -3.95 35.38
N GLY A 19 6.12 -4.46 35.02
CA GLY A 19 6.96 -3.84 34.01
C GLY A 19 6.18 -3.80 32.71
N VAL A 20 5.89 -2.59 32.23
CA VAL A 20 5.28 -2.39 30.92
C VAL A 20 6.34 -2.78 29.90
N ILE A 21 6.23 -3.99 29.34
CA ILE A 21 7.01 -4.37 28.16
C ILE A 21 6.38 -3.60 27.00
N THR A 22 6.92 -2.44 26.68
CA THR A 22 6.61 -1.78 25.40
C THR A 22 7.16 -2.68 24.31
N ALA A 23 6.30 -3.44 23.66
CA ALA A 23 6.65 -4.15 22.44
C ALA A 23 7.08 -3.08 21.42
N GLN A 24 8.39 -2.96 21.20
CA GLN A 24 8.95 -2.12 20.15
C GLN A 24 8.59 -2.81 18.83
N LEU A 25 7.45 -2.43 18.25
CA LEU A 25 7.20 -2.75 16.85
C LEU A 25 8.36 -2.10 16.06
N PRO A 26 8.96 -2.79 15.08
CA PRO A 26 9.95 -2.15 14.24
C PRO A 26 9.26 -0.94 13.61
N ALA A 27 9.72 0.26 13.96
CA ALA A 27 9.35 1.47 13.24
C ALA A 27 9.79 1.22 11.80
N ARG A 28 8.83 0.93 10.93
CA ARG A 28 9.09 0.87 9.50
C ARG A 28 9.40 2.31 9.14
N ALA A 29 10.68 2.61 8.87
CA ALA A 29 11.07 3.84 8.20
C ALA A 29 10.08 4.07 7.05
N ALA A 30 9.65 5.31 6.85
CA ALA A 30 8.60 5.64 5.89
C ALA A 30 9.09 5.34 4.46
N VAL A 31 9.07 4.07 4.07
CA VAL A 31 9.35 3.60 2.72
C VAL A 31 8.10 3.99 1.92
N ALA A 32 8.16 5.21 1.41
CA ALA A 32 7.18 5.72 0.49
C ALA A 32 7.76 5.60 -0.91
N CYS A 33 6.97 5.00 -1.79
CA CYS A 33 7.37 4.75 -3.16
C CYS A 33 6.23 5.01 -4.11
N GLU A 34 6.62 5.39 -5.33
CA GLU A 34 5.77 5.39 -6.50
C GLU A 34 6.35 4.37 -7.49
N VAL A 35 5.48 3.67 -8.23
CA VAL A 35 5.88 2.63 -9.17
C VAL A 35 5.29 2.92 -10.53
N ASP A 36 6.16 3.15 -11.51
CA ASP A 36 5.77 3.19 -12.92
C ASP A 36 5.88 1.78 -13.50
N TYR A 37 4.75 1.22 -13.92
CA TYR A 37 4.70 -0.04 -14.65
C TYR A 37 4.26 0.20 -16.10
N THR A 38 5.08 -0.27 -17.04
CA THR A 38 4.80 -0.14 -18.48
C THR A 38 4.96 -1.48 -19.19
N VAL A 39 4.08 -1.74 -20.16
CA VAL A 39 4.28 -2.80 -21.16
C VAL A 39 4.92 -2.17 -22.38
N SER A 40 6.23 -2.32 -22.53
CA SER A 40 7.01 -1.67 -23.59
C SER A 40 6.73 -2.27 -24.97
N THR A 41 6.57 -3.59 -25.02
CA THR A 41 6.27 -4.34 -26.24
C THR A 41 5.40 -5.54 -25.90
N GLN A 42 4.45 -5.89 -26.77
CA GLN A 42 3.59 -7.07 -26.63
C GLN A 42 3.46 -7.81 -27.96
N TRP A 43 3.44 -9.13 -27.91
CA TRP A 43 3.28 -10.04 -29.05
C TRP A 43 2.38 -11.23 -28.68
N PRO A 44 1.99 -12.09 -29.64
CA PRO A 44 1.21 -13.27 -29.32
C PRO A 44 1.94 -14.18 -28.32
N GLY A 45 1.35 -14.38 -27.15
CA GLY A 45 1.86 -15.22 -26.08
C GLY A 45 2.92 -14.59 -25.19
N GLY A 46 3.35 -13.34 -25.42
CA GLY A 46 4.34 -12.70 -24.56
C GLY A 46 4.35 -11.17 -24.59
N PHE A 47 4.99 -10.58 -23.60
CA PHE A 47 5.24 -9.14 -23.51
C PHE A 47 6.52 -8.84 -22.74
N THR A 48 7.03 -7.64 -22.92
CA THR A 48 8.13 -7.05 -22.14
C THR A 48 7.56 -5.98 -21.22
N GLY A 49 7.74 -6.16 -19.92
CA GLY A 49 7.42 -5.17 -18.89
C GLY A 49 8.67 -4.39 -18.46
N SER A 50 8.49 -3.12 -18.15
CA SER A 50 9.48 -2.26 -17.52
C SER A 50 8.89 -1.62 -16.27
N VAL A 51 9.63 -1.67 -15.17
CA VAL A 51 9.20 -1.18 -13.87
C VAL A 51 10.24 -0.21 -13.32
N THR A 52 9.81 0.99 -12.96
CA THR A 52 10.64 1.99 -12.29
C THR A 52 10.07 2.23 -10.89
N ILE A 53 10.92 2.07 -9.88
CA ILE A 53 10.63 2.38 -8.49
C ILE A 53 11.18 3.77 -8.22
N HIS A 54 10.33 4.71 -7.81
CA HIS A 54 10.74 6.03 -7.32
C HIS A 54 10.68 6.02 -5.81
N ASN A 55 11.80 6.37 -5.17
CA ASN A 55 11.86 6.52 -3.72
C ASN A 55 11.46 7.95 -3.35
N VAL A 56 10.33 8.09 -2.66
CA VAL A 56 9.84 9.39 -2.16
C VAL A 56 9.98 9.51 -0.64
N GLY A 57 10.61 8.53 0.02
CA GLY A 57 10.95 8.57 1.43
C GLY A 57 12.45 8.47 1.68
N ASP A 58 12.81 7.91 2.85
CA ASP A 58 14.19 7.72 3.26
C ASP A 58 15.00 6.89 2.25
N ALA A 59 16.32 7.10 2.21
CA ALA A 59 17.21 6.31 1.36
C ALA A 59 17.07 4.80 1.64
N ILE A 60 16.95 4.02 0.56
CA ILE A 60 16.77 2.57 0.58
C ILE A 60 18.11 1.90 0.30
N ASP A 61 18.47 0.90 1.11
CA ASP A 61 19.62 0.02 0.89
C ASP A 61 19.12 -1.43 0.80
N GLY A 62 18.91 -1.87 -0.44
CA GLY A 62 18.24 -3.14 -0.76
C GLY A 62 16.74 -2.97 -0.94
N TRP A 63 16.25 -3.36 -2.12
CA TRP A 63 14.83 -3.24 -2.44
C TRP A 63 14.22 -4.56 -2.87
N ARG A 64 12.99 -4.76 -2.42
CA ARG A 64 12.14 -5.91 -2.74
C ARG A 64 10.76 -5.40 -3.08
N LEU A 65 10.43 -5.42 -4.37
CA LEU A 65 9.13 -5.03 -4.89
C LEU A 65 8.24 -6.26 -5.06
N ALA A 66 7.00 -6.19 -4.57
CA ALA A 66 6.02 -7.26 -4.76
C ALA A 66 4.69 -6.72 -5.30
N TRP A 67 4.08 -7.51 -6.19
CA TRP A 67 2.77 -7.24 -6.79
C TRP A 67 2.07 -8.54 -7.18
N SER A 68 0.82 -8.45 -7.66
CA SER A 68 0.07 -9.58 -8.19
C SER A 68 -0.36 -9.36 -9.63
N PHE A 69 -0.17 -10.37 -10.47
CA PHE A 69 -0.82 -10.44 -11.79
C PHE A 69 -2.27 -10.90 -11.65
N THR A 70 -3.18 -10.31 -12.43
CA THR A 70 -4.63 -10.54 -12.28
C THR A 70 -5.25 -11.35 -13.42
N ALA A 71 -4.49 -11.67 -14.47
CA ALA A 71 -4.98 -12.40 -15.65
C ALA A 71 -4.13 -13.61 -16.05
N GLY A 72 -3.35 -14.16 -15.10
CA GLY A 72 -2.51 -15.35 -15.33
C GLY A 72 -1.25 -15.08 -16.15
N GLN A 73 -0.70 -13.86 -16.07
CA GLN A 73 0.61 -13.58 -16.62
C GLN A 73 1.70 -14.31 -15.83
N GLU A 74 2.75 -14.76 -16.52
CA GLU A 74 3.84 -15.57 -15.94
C GLU A 74 5.20 -15.04 -16.40
N ILE A 75 6.08 -14.66 -15.46
CA ILE A 75 7.42 -14.18 -15.78
C ILE A 75 8.28 -15.34 -16.31
N THR A 76 8.95 -15.09 -17.43
CA THR A 76 9.87 -16.05 -18.06
C THR A 76 11.34 -15.68 -17.86
N GLN A 77 11.64 -14.38 -17.81
CA GLN A 77 13.00 -13.87 -17.58
C GLN A 77 12.92 -12.45 -17.02
N ALA A 78 13.86 -12.09 -16.14
CA ALA A 78 14.06 -10.72 -15.67
C ALA A 78 15.51 -10.27 -15.86
N TRP A 79 15.74 -8.96 -15.87
CA TRP A 79 17.06 -8.33 -15.85
C TRP A 79 17.05 -7.12 -14.94
N ASN A 80 18.21 -6.78 -14.38
CA ASN A 80 18.38 -5.76 -13.34
C ASN A 80 17.55 -6.03 -12.07
N ALA A 81 17.03 -7.24 -11.93
CA ALA A 81 16.31 -7.75 -10.78
C ALA A 81 16.35 -9.29 -10.79
N THR A 82 16.21 -9.89 -9.62
CA THR A 82 15.89 -11.31 -9.47
C THR A 82 14.39 -11.42 -9.22
N ALA A 83 13.64 -11.96 -10.19
CA ALA A 83 12.19 -12.13 -10.07
C ALA A 83 11.82 -13.58 -9.72
N THR A 84 10.91 -13.73 -8.75
CA THR A 84 10.28 -15.01 -8.38
C THR A 84 8.77 -14.86 -8.43
N GLN A 85 8.08 -15.94 -8.82
CA GLN A 85 6.63 -15.95 -8.95
C GLN A 85 6.03 -17.22 -8.35
N ASN A 86 4.94 -17.08 -7.60
CA ASN A 86 4.13 -18.19 -7.09
C ASN A 86 2.66 -17.91 -7.37
N GLY A 87 2.09 -18.61 -8.37
CA GLY A 87 0.77 -18.28 -8.91
C GLY A 87 0.77 -16.84 -9.43
N SER A 88 -0.18 -16.02 -8.99
CA SER A 88 -0.25 -14.61 -9.36
C SER A 88 0.79 -13.71 -8.68
N SER A 89 1.35 -14.14 -7.55
CA SER A 89 2.18 -13.29 -6.71
C SER A 89 3.61 -13.24 -7.22
N VAL A 90 4.11 -12.03 -7.49
CA VAL A 90 5.47 -11.79 -7.96
C VAL A 90 6.26 -11.03 -6.90
N THR A 91 7.53 -11.39 -6.76
CA THR A 91 8.53 -10.65 -6.00
C THR A 91 9.75 -10.41 -6.88
N ALA A 92 10.16 -9.15 -7.03
CA ALA A 92 11.40 -8.74 -7.66
C ALA A 92 12.34 -8.14 -6.60
N GLU A 93 13.56 -8.65 -6.54
CA GLU A 93 14.63 -8.17 -5.66
C GLU A 93 15.74 -7.54 -6.49
N ASP A 94 16.50 -6.63 -5.90
CA ASP A 94 17.61 -5.96 -6.56
C ASP A 94 18.68 -6.93 -7.11
N ALA A 95 19.49 -6.44 -8.03
CA ALA A 95 20.61 -7.18 -8.63
C ALA A 95 21.94 -6.92 -7.90
N GLY A 96 21.90 -6.45 -6.65
CA GLY A 96 23.03 -6.03 -5.84
C GLY A 96 23.60 -4.68 -6.24
N TYR A 97 23.94 -4.48 -7.51
CA TYR A 97 24.57 -3.23 -7.97
C TYR A 97 23.60 -2.04 -7.99
N ASN A 98 22.29 -2.30 -7.99
CA ASN A 98 21.22 -1.30 -7.98
C ASN A 98 20.39 -1.36 -6.70
N ALA A 99 20.92 -1.94 -5.63
CA ALA A 99 20.26 -2.07 -4.33
C ALA A 99 19.97 -0.71 -3.67
N ALA A 100 20.90 0.23 -3.81
CA ALA A 100 20.79 1.54 -3.19
C ALA A 100 19.91 2.48 -4.04
N ILE A 101 18.86 3.04 -3.42
CA ILE A 101 18.03 4.09 -4.01
C ILE A 101 18.03 5.28 -3.03
N PRO A 102 18.75 6.38 -3.33
CA PRO A 102 18.73 7.54 -2.44
C PRO A 102 17.32 8.15 -2.36
N GLU A 103 17.10 9.01 -1.37
CA GLU A 103 15.89 9.84 -1.30
C GLU A 103 15.71 10.62 -2.62
N GLY A 104 14.50 10.58 -3.19
CA GLY A 104 14.20 11.17 -4.50
C GLY A 104 14.84 10.46 -5.70
N GLY A 105 15.54 9.34 -5.47
CA GLY A 105 16.16 8.52 -6.52
C GLY A 105 15.24 7.44 -7.07
N SER A 106 15.74 6.68 -8.05
CA SER A 106 14.97 5.60 -8.67
C SER A 106 15.83 4.39 -9.03
N ALA A 107 15.20 3.20 -9.04
CA ALA A 107 15.76 1.99 -9.64
C ALA A 107 14.82 1.49 -10.75
N THR A 108 15.39 0.94 -11.83
CA THR A 108 14.61 0.41 -12.95
C THR A 108 15.04 -1.01 -13.29
N PHE A 109 14.05 -1.87 -13.50
CA PHE A 109 14.25 -3.24 -13.97
C PHE A 109 13.22 -3.61 -15.04
N GLY A 110 13.46 -4.73 -15.72
CA GLY A 110 12.53 -5.22 -16.74
C GLY A 110 12.43 -6.73 -16.74
N PHE A 111 11.40 -7.22 -17.42
CA PHE A 111 11.14 -8.65 -17.55
C PHE A 111 10.39 -8.98 -18.83
N ASN A 112 10.49 -10.24 -19.25
CA ASN A 112 9.59 -10.85 -20.21
C ASN A 112 8.60 -11.75 -19.47
N ALA A 113 7.35 -11.75 -19.91
CA ALA A 113 6.30 -12.58 -19.35
C ALA A 113 5.37 -13.11 -20.44
N GLY A 114 4.78 -14.28 -20.19
CA GLY A 114 3.70 -14.84 -20.97
C GLY A 114 2.35 -14.23 -20.60
N TRP A 115 1.41 -14.23 -21.54
CA TRP A 115 0.00 -13.87 -21.31
C TRP A 115 -0.92 -14.68 -22.22
N ASN A 116 -2.23 -14.67 -21.94
CA ASN A 116 -3.21 -15.58 -22.54
C ASN A 116 -3.79 -15.12 -23.91
N ASN A 117 -3.25 -14.05 -24.52
CA ASN A 117 -3.77 -13.41 -25.74
C ASN A 117 -5.17 -12.79 -25.65
N SER A 118 -5.82 -12.79 -24.48
CA SER A 118 -7.16 -12.23 -24.26
C SER A 118 -7.15 -11.02 -23.33
N SER A 119 -6.35 -11.03 -22.26
CA SER A 119 -6.32 -9.96 -21.26
C SER A 119 -4.92 -9.82 -20.68
N ASN A 120 -4.40 -8.60 -20.66
CA ASN A 120 -3.11 -8.26 -20.04
C ASN A 120 -3.22 -6.95 -19.23
N PRO A 121 -3.99 -6.93 -18.13
CA PRO A 121 -4.09 -5.77 -17.25
C PRO A 121 -2.78 -5.51 -16.52
N HIS A 122 -2.53 -4.24 -16.22
CA HIS A 122 -1.43 -3.85 -15.34
C HIS A 122 -1.78 -4.17 -13.88
N PRO A 123 -0.79 -4.43 -13.01
CA PRO A 123 -1.01 -4.47 -11.57
C PRO A 123 -1.35 -3.08 -11.02
N ASP A 124 -2.33 -3.01 -10.12
CA ASP A 124 -2.78 -1.74 -9.52
C ASP A 124 -2.13 -1.44 -8.16
N SER A 125 -1.48 -2.44 -7.55
CA SER A 125 -0.92 -2.34 -6.19
C SER A 125 0.47 -2.93 -6.11
N PHE A 126 1.38 -2.19 -5.48
CA PHE A 126 2.76 -2.61 -5.25
C PHE A 126 3.13 -2.44 -3.78
N THR A 127 4.02 -3.29 -3.30
CA THR A 127 4.66 -3.11 -1.99
C THR A 127 6.17 -3.12 -2.14
N LEU A 128 6.86 -2.18 -1.50
CA LEU A 128 8.31 -2.08 -1.44
C LEU A 128 8.76 -2.38 -0.02
N ASN A 129 9.59 -3.41 0.15
CA ASN A 129 10.06 -3.88 1.46
C ASN A 129 8.88 -4.17 2.44
N GLY A 130 7.73 -4.56 1.87
CA GLY A 130 6.49 -4.86 2.60
C GLY A 130 5.66 -3.64 3.01
N VAL A 131 6.00 -2.44 2.56
CA VAL A 131 5.19 -1.21 2.72
C VAL A 131 4.48 -0.92 1.39
N ALA A 132 3.22 -0.51 1.43
CA ALA A 132 2.47 -0.17 0.22
C ALA A 132 3.08 1.06 -0.48
N CYS A 133 3.24 0.99 -1.80
CA CYS A 133 3.62 2.15 -2.60
C CYS A 133 2.38 2.99 -2.90
N THR A 134 2.12 3.99 -2.06
CA THR A 134 0.98 4.92 -2.21
C THR A 134 1.37 6.28 -2.81
N GLY A 135 2.65 6.51 -3.09
CA GLY A 135 3.15 7.78 -3.62
C GLY A 135 3.23 8.94 -2.62
N GLU A 136 2.88 8.71 -1.35
CA GLU A 136 2.95 9.72 -0.28
C GLU A 136 4.00 9.35 0.77
N PRO A 137 4.96 10.24 1.07
CA PRO A 137 5.83 10.10 2.25
C PRO A 137 4.95 9.96 3.49
N GLY A 138 5.08 8.86 4.22
CA GLY A 138 4.46 8.74 5.54
C GLY A 138 4.98 9.87 6.44
N ASP A 139 4.10 10.53 7.19
CA ASP A 139 4.48 11.61 8.08
C ASP A 139 5.38 11.07 9.21
N PRO A 140 6.66 11.46 9.30
CA PRO A 140 7.58 10.95 10.31
C PRO A 140 7.21 11.36 11.75
N ASP A 141 6.33 12.36 11.92
CA ASP A 141 5.82 12.78 13.23
C ASP A 141 4.56 12.00 13.68
N ASP A 142 4.04 11.09 12.86
CA ASP A 142 2.93 10.21 13.23
C ASP A 142 3.39 8.75 13.34
N PRO A 143 3.91 8.32 14.51
CA PRO A 143 4.26 6.93 14.76
C PRO A 143 2.98 6.11 15.04
N GLY A 144 1.97 6.19 14.17
CA GLY A 144 0.66 5.53 14.30
C GLY A 144 0.09 5.66 15.70
N ASP A 145 -0.55 6.79 15.98
CA ASP A 145 -1.14 7.09 17.30
C ASP A 145 -1.86 5.87 17.92
N PRO A 146 -1.35 5.28 19.03
CA PRO A 146 -2.06 4.25 19.78
C PRO A 146 -3.36 4.78 20.42
N GLY A 147 -3.60 6.09 20.32
CA GLY A 147 -4.78 6.81 20.79
C GLY A 147 -5.69 7.35 19.69
N GLU A 148 -5.40 7.15 18.39
CA GLU A 148 -6.43 7.40 17.39
C GLU A 148 -7.48 6.32 17.64
N PRO A 149 -8.73 6.71 17.97
CA PRO A 149 -9.73 5.71 18.28
C PRO A 149 -9.80 4.81 17.06
N THR A 150 -9.47 3.52 17.24
CA THR A 150 -10.08 2.47 16.43
C THR A 150 -11.53 2.89 16.31
N PRO A 151 -12.09 3.14 15.11
CA PRO A 151 -13.50 3.44 15.02
C PRO A 151 -14.19 2.23 15.61
N THR A 152 -14.58 2.37 16.88
CA THR A 152 -15.49 1.45 17.53
C THR A 152 -16.77 1.79 16.82
N VAL A 153 -16.99 1.11 15.69
CA VAL A 153 -18.30 0.94 15.11
C VAL A 153 -19.12 0.29 16.21
N THR A 154 -19.69 1.13 17.07
CA THR A 154 -20.93 0.77 17.73
C THR A 154 -21.84 0.41 16.56
N PRO A 155 -22.30 -0.85 16.43
CA PRO A 155 -23.29 -1.15 15.43
C PRO A 155 -24.54 -0.38 15.87
N THR A 156 -24.67 0.85 15.38
CA THR A 156 -25.90 1.60 15.45
C THR A 156 -26.86 0.77 14.62
N SER A 157 -27.80 0.10 15.28
CA SER A 157 -28.80 -0.74 14.65
C SER A 157 -29.39 0.03 13.47
N VAL A 158 -29.05 -0.43 12.26
CA VAL A 158 -29.43 0.21 11.00
C VAL A 158 -30.95 0.16 10.89
N PRO A 159 -31.66 1.30 10.71
CA PRO A 159 -33.08 1.28 10.43
C PRO A 159 -33.34 0.50 9.14
N GLU A 160 -34.36 -0.36 9.13
CA GLU A 160 -34.75 -1.14 7.96
C GLU A 160 -35.02 -0.19 6.76
N GLY A 161 -34.15 -0.26 5.74
CA GLY A 161 -34.20 0.59 4.55
C GLY A 161 -33.00 1.53 4.34
N ALA A 162 -32.04 1.63 5.26
CA ALA A 162 -30.83 2.41 5.01
C ALA A 162 -29.88 1.70 4.03
N LYS A 163 -29.39 2.40 3.01
CA LYS A 163 -28.37 1.89 2.08
C LYS A 163 -26.98 2.15 2.66
N GLN A 164 -26.19 1.09 2.77
CA GLN A 164 -24.78 1.14 3.14
C GLN A 164 -23.99 1.92 2.07
N VAL A 165 -23.12 2.83 2.51
CA VAL A 165 -22.16 3.54 1.66
C VAL A 165 -20.78 3.01 2.08
N GLU A 166 -20.03 2.43 1.14
CA GLU A 166 -18.65 1.97 1.38
C GLU A 166 -17.65 2.94 0.75
N ASP A 167 -16.66 3.32 1.58
CA ASP A 167 -15.31 3.87 1.35
C ASP A 167 -15.01 4.86 0.19
N LEU A 168 -14.25 5.91 0.50
CA LEU A 168 -14.04 7.11 -0.32
C LEU A 168 -12.84 7.06 -1.29
N ASP A 169 -12.14 5.94 -1.45
CA ASP A 169 -11.03 5.77 -2.43
C ASP A 169 -11.48 5.75 -3.92
N ARG A 170 -12.68 6.23 -4.24
CA ARG A 170 -13.35 6.03 -5.54
C ARG A 170 -13.73 7.34 -6.25
N GLY A 171 -12.83 8.32 -6.16
CA GLY A 171 -12.93 9.64 -6.78
C GLY A 171 -12.66 9.67 -8.29
N LEU A 172 -12.99 10.80 -8.91
CA LEU A 172 -12.82 11.15 -10.34
C LEU A 172 -11.64 10.45 -11.04
N ILE A 173 -11.89 9.77 -12.16
CA ILE A 173 -10.83 9.25 -13.02
C ILE A 173 -10.58 10.21 -14.19
N SER A 174 -9.31 10.42 -14.54
CA SER A 174 -8.89 11.09 -15.77
C SER A 174 -7.92 10.18 -16.51
N VAL A 175 -8.33 9.67 -17.66
CA VAL A 175 -7.51 8.78 -18.49
C VAL A 175 -7.22 9.43 -19.84
N ARG A 176 -5.99 9.28 -20.36
CA ARG A 176 -5.66 9.80 -21.69
C ARG A 176 -6.47 9.06 -22.76
N SER A 177 -7.14 9.80 -23.63
CA SER A 177 -7.99 9.26 -24.70
C SER A 177 -7.80 10.08 -25.97
N GLY A 178 -7.15 9.47 -26.98
CA GLY A 178 -6.78 10.16 -28.21
C GLY A 178 -5.88 11.38 -27.96
N SER A 179 -6.28 12.54 -28.47
CA SER A 179 -5.59 13.82 -28.25
C SER A 179 -6.00 14.53 -26.95
N GLY A 180 -6.89 13.95 -26.15
CA GLY A 180 -7.42 14.56 -24.92
C GLY A 180 -7.40 13.61 -23.72
N ASN A 181 -8.16 13.97 -22.68
CA ASN A 181 -8.41 13.14 -21.51
C ASN A 181 -9.91 12.88 -21.39
N LEU A 182 -10.29 11.64 -21.11
CA LEU A 182 -11.61 11.27 -20.64
C LEU A 182 -11.65 11.46 -19.13
N VAL A 183 -12.57 12.31 -18.66
CA VAL A 183 -12.87 12.46 -17.23
C VAL A 183 -14.17 11.73 -16.95
N SER A 184 -14.18 10.84 -15.95
CA SER A 184 -15.38 10.11 -15.55
C SER A 184 -15.51 10.09 -14.04
N TRP A 185 -16.75 10.17 -13.56
CA TRP A 185 -17.12 10.08 -12.17
C TRP A 185 -18.36 9.22 -12.05
N ARG A 186 -18.57 8.64 -10.87
CA ARG A 186 -19.74 7.83 -10.57
C ARG A 186 -20.62 8.58 -9.57
N LEU A 187 -21.90 8.73 -9.91
CA LEU A 187 -22.88 9.21 -8.96
C LEU A 187 -23.16 8.09 -7.94
N LEU A 188 -23.00 8.36 -6.64
CA LEU A 188 -23.32 7.45 -5.55
C LEU A 188 -24.83 7.34 -5.34
N GLY A 189 -25.27 6.22 -4.76
CA GLY A 189 -26.69 5.93 -4.56
C GLY A 189 -27.43 6.89 -3.63
N THR A 190 -26.71 7.71 -2.87
CA THR A 190 -27.23 8.74 -1.94
C THR A 190 -27.15 10.16 -2.50
N GLU A 191 -26.51 10.36 -3.64
CA GLU A 191 -26.35 11.69 -4.23
C GLU A 191 -27.64 12.13 -4.94
N SER A 192 -27.90 13.44 -4.88
CA SER A 192 -29.04 14.02 -5.58
C SER A 192 -28.87 13.82 -7.09
N ARG A 193 -29.97 13.57 -7.80
CA ARG A 193 -29.98 13.55 -9.28
C ARG A 193 -29.66 14.91 -9.89
N ASP A 194 -29.74 15.98 -9.10
CA ASP A 194 -29.40 17.34 -9.52
C ASP A 194 -27.93 17.70 -9.28
N THR A 195 -27.12 16.74 -8.85
CA THR A 195 -25.67 16.95 -8.65
C THR A 195 -24.99 17.28 -9.98
N SER A 196 -24.27 18.39 -10.02
CA SER A 196 -23.54 18.86 -11.20
C SER A 196 -22.07 19.06 -10.90
N PHE A 197 -21.22 18.85 -11.90
CA PHE A 197 -19.77 19.00 -11.82
C PHE A 197 -19.31 20.07 -12.79
N THR A 198 -18.27 20.82 -12.42
CA THR A 198 -17.63 21.81 -13.30
C THR A 198 -16.19 21.39 -13.53
N VAL A 199 -15.77 21.35 -14.79
CA VAL A 199 -14.40 20.95 -15.16
C VAL A 199 -13.61 22.19 -15.52
N TYR A 200 -12.38 22.30 -14.99
CA TYR A 200 -11.47 23.41 -15.26
C TYR A 200 -10.15 22.92 -15.86
N ARG A 201 -9.51 23.76 -16.69
CA ARG A 201 -8.13 23.59 -17.16
C ARG A 201 -7.38 24.90 -16.97
N GLY A 202 -6.33 24.89 -16.13
CA GLY A 202 -5.52 26.09 -15.86
C GLY A 202 -6.35 27.28 -15.39
N GLY A 203 -7.39 27.05 -14.58
CA GLY A 203 -8.31 28.09 -14.09
C GLY A 203 -9.45 28.47 -15.03
N THR A 204 -9.49 27.96 -16.27
CA THR A 204 -10.58 28.21 -17.23
C THR A 204 -11.61 27.08 -17.19
N ARG A 205 -12.90 27.40 -17.04
CA ARG A 205 -14.00 26.41 -17.09
C ARG A 205 -14.15 25.86 -18.50
N ILE A 206 -14.24 24.53 -18.63
CA ILE A 206 -14.36 23.82 -19.92
C ILE A 206 -15.59 22.90 -20.01
N ALA A 207 -16.24 22.57 -18.88
CA ALA A 207 -17.56 21.92 -18.83
C ALA A 207 -18.30 22.41 -17.58
#